data_AF-A0A4Q2CZJ0-F1
#
_entry.id   AF-A0A4Q2CZJ0-F1
#
_cell.length_a   1.000
_cell.length_b   1.000
_cell.length_c   1.000
_cell.angle_alpha   90.00
_cell.angle_beta   90.00
_cell.angle_gamma   90.00
#
_symmetry.space_group_name_H-M   'P 1'
#
loop_
_entity.id
_entity.type
_entity.pdbx_description
1 polymer ?
#
loop_
_entity_poly.entity_id
_entity_poly.type
_entity_poly.pdbx_seq_one_letter_code
_entity_poly.pdbx_strand_id
1 'polypeptide(L)'
;MVIVTTVSLDRLKVRKVSKGLKRGVLNPRRSKRTLTSAEKAALKEIRGRKRVEWKEALEEAQEALRDIGLAMQAKVPGHQLDYYIRVITQAITRSTVHPRKGVSKWNAFLSKETRELNEQREPGTAPIKTSDVSKELSAKWKAMSAEEQNQYTEETVTSLQEAREAKEAGQHNCQVAAFNDARAVVGHIQREIVNVNQRTGMEFMLLAVRKDIKQFNAPYVFRTSDLFDSFFHNTTKFTLADLVLKLECFFIGGIDGVSQNYIQRLVQLKSRTAAIIKDKL
;
A
#
# COMPACT_ATOMS: atom_id res chain seq x y z
N MET A 1 38.10 29.09 24.98
CA MET A 1 37.22 29.25 26.16
C MET A 1 36.47 27.95 26.36
N VAL A 2 36.92 27.14 27.32
CA VAL A 2 36.40 25.81 27.62
C VAL A 2 35.60 25.93 28.91
N ILE A 3 34.30 25.70 28.85
CA ILE A 3 33.44 25.67 30.04
C ILE A 3 33.33 24.20 30.47
N VAL A 4 34.09 23.85 31.49
CA VAL A 4 34.00 22.58 32.22
C VAL A 4 32.88 22.72 33.24
N THR A 5 31.75 22.05 33.03
CA THR A 5 30.71 21.89 34.07
C THR A 5 30.89 20.55 34.76
N THR A 6 31.41 20.59 35.98
CA THR A 6 31.47 19.47 36.91
C THR A 6 30.07 19.13 37.43
N VAL A 7 29.50 18.01 37.01
CA VAL A 7 28.28 17.45 37.61
C VAL A 7 28.69 16.53 38.76
N SER A 8 28.29 16.91 39.98
CA SER A 8 28.56 16.20 41.23
C SER A 8 27.96 14.79 41.24
N LEU A 9 28.79 13.79 41.55
CA LEU A 9 28.46 12.36 41.64
C LEU A 9 27.85 11.92 43.00
N ASP A 10 27.19 12.81 43.74
CA ASP A 10 26.78 12.54 45.14
C ASP A 10 25.31 12.15 45.36
N ARG A 11 24.64 11.55 44.36
CA ARG A 11 23.28 11.00 44.53
C ARG A 11 23.11 9.53 44.14
N LEU A 12 24.16 8.73 44.22
CA LEU A 12 24.06 7.27 44.16
C LEU A 12 23.95 6.67 45.58
N LYS A 13 22.87 7.01 46.31
CA LYS A 13 22.43 6.22 47.46
C LYS A 13 21.48 5.12 46.99
N VAL A 14 22.09 3.95 46.75
CA VAL A 14 21.58 2.59 46.95
C VAL A 14 20.07 2.48 47.22
N ARG A 15 19.28 2.09 46.22
CA ARG A 15 17.99 1.41 46.43
C ARG A 15 18.19 -0.08 46.25
N LYS A 16 18.11 -0.83 47.35
CA LYS A 16 17.94 -2.29 47.35
C LYS A 16 16.70 -2.63 46.53
N VAL A 17 16.88 -3.30 45.40
CA VAL A 17 15.78 -3.86 44.61
C VAL A 17 15.35 -5.15 45.30
N SER A 18 14.18 -5.13 45.95
CA SER A 18 13.55 -6.32 46.51
C SER A 18 13.24 -7.32 45.38
N LYS A 19 13.88 -8.49 45.43
CA LYS A 19 13.44 -9.69 44.71
C LYS A 19 12.04 -10.07 45.20
N GLY A 20 11.06 -10.18 44.30
CA GLY A 20 9.83 -10.92 44.61
C GLY A 20 8.47 -10.20 44.52
N LEU A 21 8.29 -9.19 43.65
CA LEU A 21 6.93 -8.74 43.30
C LEU A 21 6.65 -8.97 41.81
N LYS A 22 5.75 -9.93 41.57
CA LYS A 22 5.10 -10.20 40.29
C LYS A 22 4.59 -8.86 39.73
N ARG A 23 5.14 -8.40 38.59
CA ARG A 23 4.59 -7.26 37.85
C ARG A 23 3.28 -7.71 37.20
N GLY A 24 2.21 -7.71 37.99
CA GLY A 24 0.84 -7.81 37.49
C GLY A 24 0.57 -6.66 36.52
N VAL A 25 -0.19 -6.95 35.48
CA VAL A 25 -0.68 -6.01 34.47
C VAL A 25 -1.34 -4.82 35.17
N LEU A 26 -0.65 -3.68 35.23
CA LEU A 26 -1.17 -2.43 35.78
C LEU A 26 -1.23 -1.37 34.67
N ASN A 27 -2.13 -1.58 33.71
CA ASN A 27 -2.90 -0.44 33.22
C ASN A 27 -4.13 -0.39 34.12
N PRO A 28 -4.13 0.38 35.23
CA PRO A 28 -5.36 0.61 35.94
C PRO A 28 -6.31 1.23 34.92
N ARG A 29 -7.37 0.50 34.54
CA ARG A 29 -8.51 1.11 33.87
C ARG A 29 -8.89 2.27 34.77
N ARG A 30 -8.61 3.52 34.35
CA ARG A 30 -9.05 4.70 35.10
C ARG A 30 -10.54 4.49 35.34
N SER A 31 -10.94 4.32 36.60
CA SER A 31 -12.35 4.28 36.94
C SER A 31 -12.90 5.63 36.48
N LYS A 32 -13.73 5.62 35.42
CA LYS A 32 -14.36 6.84 34.94
C LYS A 32 -15.21 7.32 36.09
N ARG A 33 -14.81 8.43 36.74
CA ARG A 33 -15.62 9.10 37.75
C ARG A 33 -17.02 9.28 37.18
N THR A 34 -18.02 8.81 37.92
CA THR A 34 -19.42 9.04 37.56
C THR A 34 -19.68 10.54 37.68
N LEU A 35 -20.03 11.15 36.55
CA LEU A 35 -20.39 12.57 36.51
C LEU A 35 -21.64 12.78 37.35
N THR A 36 -21.61 13.82 38.17
CA THR A 36 -22.77 14.30 38.94
C THR A 36 -23.88 14.77 37.98
N SER A 37 -25.12 14.89 38.47
CA SER A 37 -26.23 15.40 37.66
C SER A 37 -25.95 16.80 37.11
N ALA A 38 -25.36 17.68 37.92
CA ALA A 38 -24.97 19.03 37.52
C ALA A 38 -23.88 19.02 36.41
N GLU A 39 -22.84 18.20 36.55
CA GLU A 39 -21.79 18.06 35.53
C GLU A 39 -22.35 17.49 34.21
N LYS A 40 -23.33 16.57 34.29
CA LYS A 40 -24.04 16.05 33.10
C LYS A 40 -24.87 17.14 32.41
N ALA A 41 -25.54 18.00 33.18
CA ALA A 41 -26.31 19.12 32.65
C ALA A 41 -25.40 20.14 31.94
N ALA A 42 -24.31 20.55 32.58
CA ALA A 42 -23.32 21.45 31.97
C ALA A 42 -22.70 20.86 30.68
N LEU A 43 -22.36 19.56 30.69
CA LEU A 43 -21.88 18.88 29.48
C LEU A 43 -22.93 18.82 28.37
N LYS A 44 -24.22 18.68 28.72
CA LYS A 44 -25.31 18.70 27.74
C LYS A 44 -25.43 20.07 27.10
N GLU A 45 -25.31 21.15 27.85
CA GLU A 45 -25.31 22.53 27.32
C GLU A 45 -24.10 22.78 26.41
N ILE A 46 -22.90 22.39 26.83
CA ILE A 46 -21.68 22.50 26.01
C ILE A 46 -21.86 21.72 24.69
N ARG A 47 -22.39 20.49 24.75
CA ARG A 47 -22.68 19.69 23.54
C ARG A 47 -23.77 20.32 22.68
N GLY A 48 -24.77 20.95 23.30
CA GLY A 48 -25.82 21.69 22.63
C GLY A 48 -25.24 22.84 21.82
N ARG A 49 -24.44 23.70 22.46
CA ARG A 49 -23.72 24.80 21.81
C ARG A 49 -22.84 24.32 20.66
N LYS A 50 -21.97 23.33 20.91
CA LYS A 50 -21.09 22.76 19.87
C LYS A 50 -21.87 22.20 18.68
N ARG A 51 -23.05 21.64 18.92
CA ARG A 51 -23.92 21.15 17.84
C ARG A 51 -24.48 22.29 17.00
N VAL A 52 -24.84 23.41 17.62
CA VAL A 52 -25.31 24.61 16.93
C VAL A 52 -24.15 25.22 16.13
N GLU A 53 -23.02 25.49 16.77
CA GLU A 53 -21.80 26.03 16.13
C GLU A 53 -21.36 25.15 14.94
N TRP A 54 -21.40 23.81 15.10
CA TRP A 54 -21.06 22.89 14.02
C TRP A 54 -22.07 22.91 12.86
N LYS A 55 -23.37 23.08 13.14
CA LYS A 55 -24.40 23.17 12.09
C LYS A 55 -24.25 24.47 11.30
N GLU A 56 -24.03 25.59 11.98
CA GLU A 56 -23.80 26.89 11.33
C GLU A 56 -22.57 26.84 10.42
N ALA A 57 -21.44 26.32 10.92
CA ALA A 57 -20.23 26.14 10.11
C ALA A 57 -20.44 25.18 8.93
N LEU A 58 -21.29 24.15 9.09
CA LEU A 58 -21.61 23.23 8.00
C LEU A 58 -22.47 23.89 6.93
N GLU A 59 -23.45 24.71 7.32
CA GLU A 59 -24.30 25.48 6.41
C GLU A 59 -23.48 26.50 5.61
N GLU A 60 -22.59 27.25 6.28
CA GLU A 60 -21.66 28.19 5.64
C GLU A 60 -20.75 27.48 4.62
N ALA A 61 -20.19 26.32 4.99
CA ALA A 61 -19.36 25.53 4.08
C ALA A 61 -20.16 24.99 2.88
N GLN A 62 -21.43 24.59 3.06
CA GLN A 62 -22.29 24.14 1.97
C GLN A 62 -22.66 25.28 1.02
N GLU A 63 -22.88 26.48 1.54
CA GLU A 63 -23.18 27.67 0.74
C GLU A 63 -21.98 28.07 -0.12
N ALA A 64 -20.79 28.16 0.48
CA ALA A 64 -19.54 28.41 -0.27
C ALA A 64 -19.31 27.37 -1.39
N LEU A 65 -19.66 26.10 -1.15
CA LEU A 65 -19.51 25.04 -2.14
C LEU A 65 -20.51 25.16 -3.29
N ARG A 66 -21.72 25.68 -3.01
CA ARG A 66 -22.72 26.02 -4.05
C ARG A 66 -22.24 27.19 -4.90
N ASP A 67 -21.67 28.23 -4.29
CA ASP A 67 -21.13 29.38 -5.03
C ASP A 67 -20.01 28.97 -5.99
N ILE A 68 -19.10 28.11 -5.53
CA ILE A 68 -18.05 27.53 -6.38
C ILE A 68 -18.69 26.70 -7.52
N GLY A 69 -19.71 25.90 -7.22
CA GLY A 69 -20.44 25.12 -8.21
C GLY A 69 -21.10 25.99 -9.29
N LEU A 70 -21.72 27.11 -8.91
CA LEU A 70 -22.31 28.08 -9.82
C LEU A 70 -21.23 28.74 -10.70
N ALA A 71 -20.10 29.13 -10.10
CA ALA A 71 -18.98 29.69 -10.85
C ALA A 71 -18.40 28.69 -11.87
N MET A 72 -18.37 27.39 -11.54
CA MET A 72 -17.96 26.33 -12.48
C MET A 72 -18.99 26.15 -13.61
N GLN A 73 -20.28 26.16 -13.29
CA GLN A 73 -21.36 26.05 -14.28
C GLN A 73 -21.33 27.21 -15.29
N ALA A 74 -21.05 28.43 -14.81
CA ALA A 74 -20.91 29.61 -15.67
C ALA A 74 -19.72 29.49 -16.64
N LYS A 75 -18.60 28.91 -16.19
CA LYS A 75 -17.39 28.72 -17.01
C LYS A 75 -17.54 27.57 -18.02
N VAL A 76 -18.21 26.49 -17.62
CA VAL A 76 -18.36 25.28 -18.44
C VAL A 76 -19.85 24.92 -18.45
N PRO A 77 -20.67 25.52 -19.34
CA PRO A 77 -22.09 25.18 -19.43
C PRO A 77 -22.26 23.75 -19.97
N GLY A 78 -23.27 23.02 -19.46
CA GLY A 78 -23.61 21.68 -19.96
C GLY A 78 -24.17 20.71 -18.92
N HIS A 79 -23.97 21.00 -17.62
CA HIS A 79 -24.53 20.19 -16.53
C HIS A 79 -25.30 21.05 -15.51
N GLN A 80 -26.07 20.39 -14.65
CA GLN A 80 -26.78 21.04 -13.53
C GLN A 80 -25.84 21.31 -12.37
N LEU A 81 -26.17 22.27 -11.49
CA LEU A 81 -25.36 22.64 -10.32
C LEU A 81 -24.96 21.42 -9.45
N ASP A 82 -25.92 20.51 -9.22
CA ASP A 82 -25.71 19.27 -8.47
C ASP A 82 -24.58 18.39 -9.02
N TYR A 83 -24.37 18.40 -10.35
CA TYR A 83 -23.26 17.69 -10.97
C TYR A 83 -21.91 18.29 -10.53
N TYR A 84 -21.76 19.61 -10.56
CA TYR A 84 -20.50 20.27 -10.17
C TYR A 84 -20.22 20.11 -8.67
N ILE A 85 -21.24 20.27 -7.82
CA ILE A 85 -21.12 20.02 -6.37
C ILE A 85 -20.66 18.57 -6.11
N ARG A 86 -21.24 17.61 -6.83
CA ARG A 86 -20.83 16.20 -6.76
C ARG A 86 -19.40 16.01 -7.24
N VAL A 87 -18.97 16.64 -8.33
CA VAL A 87 -17.59 16.55 -8.82
C VAL A 87 -16.60 17.16 -7.83
N ILE A 88 -16.88 18.30 -7.22
CA ILE A 88 -16.01 18.96 -6.22
C ILE A 88 -15.83 18.05 -4.99
N THR A 89 -16.94 17.53 -4.47
CA THR A 89 -16.93 16.64 -3.28
C THR A 89 -16.34 15.26 -3.59
N GLN A 90 -16.54 14.75 -4.81
CA GLN A 90 -15.97 13.48 -5.25
C GLN A 90 -14.53 13.57 -5.74
N ALA A 91 -14.03 14.72 -6.19
CA ALA A 91 -12.65 14.86 -6.66
C ALA A 91 -11.64 14.56 -5.55
N ILE A 92 -12.01 14.83 -4.29
CA ILE A 92 -11.20 14.53 -3.10
C ILE A 92 -11.26 13.02 -2.75
N THR A 93 -12.36 12.34 -3.09
CA THR A 93 -12.61 10.93 -2.71
C THR A 93 -12.45 9.91 -3.83
N ARG A 94 -12.38 10.35 -5.09
CA ARG A 94 -12.02 9.49 -6.21
C ARG A 94 -10.54 9.16 -6.05
N SER A 95 -10.28 8.01 -5.43
CA SER A 95 -9.08 7.27 -5.75
C SER A 95 -9.04 7.18 -7.28
N THR A 96 -7.92 7.53 -7.90
CA THR A 96 -7.68 7.41 -9.35
C THR A 96 -7.59 5.94 -9.77
N VAL A 97 -8.29 5.05 -9.07
CA VAL A 97 -8.43 3.64 -9.38
C VAL A 97 -9.56 3.56 -10.39
N HIS A 98 -9.22 3.86 -11.64
CA HIS A 98 -10.13 3.56 -12.73
C HIS A 98 -10.32 2.03 -12.77
N PRO A 99 -11.57 1.53 -12.68
CA PRO A 99 -11.81 0.12 -12.94
C PRO A 99 -11.25 -0.19 -14.34
N ARG A 100 -10.42 -1.22 -14.44
CA ARG A 100 -9.85 -1.62 -15.73
C ARG A 100 -11.02 -1.97 -16.65
N LYS A 101 -11.15 -1.24 -17.75
CA LYS A 101 -12.19 -1.51 -18.75
C LYS A 101 -11.96 -2.91 -19.32
N GLY A 102 -13.05 -3.65 -19.54
CA GLY A 102 -13.02 -4.96 -20.19
C GLY A 102 -12.26 -4.92 -21.53
N VAL A 103 -11.81 -6.08 -22.00
CA VAL A 103 -11.20 -6.18 -23.34
C VAL A 103 -12.20 -5.64 -24.36
N SER A 104 -11.85 -4.56 -25.06
CA SER A 104 -12.69 -4.03 -26.12
C SER A 104 -12.67 -4.99 -27.31
N LYS A 105 -13.84 -5.29 -27.88
CA LYS A 105 -13.97 -6.12 -29.09
C LYS A 105 -13.10 -5.59 -30.23
N TRP A 106 -13.07 -4.26 -30.40
CA TRP A 106 -12.20 -3.61 -31.36
C TRP A 106 -10.71 -3.89 -31.11
N ASN A 107 -10.27 -3.87 -29.84
CA ASN A 107 -8.87 -4.16 -29.52
C ASN A 107 -8.53 -5.64 -29.77
N ALA A 108 -9.49 -6.54 -29.53
CA ALA A 108 -9.33 -7.96 -29.84
C ALA A 108 -9.18 -8.18 -31.35
N PHE A 109 -10.08 -7.58 -32.15
CA PHE A 109 -9.99 -7.61 -33.61
C PHE A 109 -8.67 -7.06 -34.14
N LEU A 110 -8.30 -5.86 -33.70
CA LEU A 110 -7.08 -5.19 -34.13
C LEU A 110 -5.83 -6.02 -33.75
N SER A 111 -5.84 -6.67 -32.58
CA SER A 111 -4.74 -7.57 -32.18
C SER A 111 -4.67 -8.82 -33.06
N LYS A 112 -5.81 -9.42 -33.40
CA LYS A 112 -5.87 -10.64 -34.23
C LYS A 112 -5.41 -10.36 -35.66
N GLU A 113 -5.97 -9.35 -36.30
CA GLU A 113 -5.60 -8.97 -37.68
C GLU A 113 -4.16 -8.50 -37.79
N THR A 114 -3.66 -7.72 -36.82
CA THR A 114 -2.25 -7.31 -36.84
C THR A 114 -1.31 -8.51 -36.64
N ARG A 115 -1.73 -9.55 -35.93
CA ARG A 115 -0.97 -10.79 -35.79
C ARG A 115 -0.93 -11.55 -37.13
N GLU A 116 -2.09 -11.72 -37.77
CA GLU A 116 -2.21 -12.38 -39.08
C GLU A 116 -1.35 -11.67 -40.16
N LEU A 117 -1.38 -10.34 -40.20
CA LEU A 117 -0.54 -9.55 -41.12
C LEU A 117 0.96 -9.70 -40.83
N ASN A 118 1.35 -9.89 -39.57
CA ASN A 118 2.75 -10.12 -39.21
C ASN A 118 3.20 -11.56 -39.47
N GLU A 119 2.29 -12.53 -39.48
CA GLU A 119 2.58 -13.94 -39.81
C GLU A 119 2.75 -14.16 -41.31
N GLN A 120 2.00 -13.44 -42.15
CA GLN A 120 2.09 -13.53 -43.62
C GLN A 120 3.34 -12.84 -44.21
N ARG A 121 4.18 -12.28 -43.35
CA ARG A 121 5.25 -11.38 -43.73
C ARG A 121 6.58 -12.12 -43.79
N GLU A 122 7.44 -11.68 -44.71
CA GLU A 122 8.75 -12.32 -44.94
C GLU A 122 9.66 -12.21 -43.69
N PRO A 123 10.38 -13.30 -43.34
CA PRO A 123 11.26 -13.32 -42.19
C PRO A 123 12.43 -12.34 -42.37
N GLY A 124 12.56 -11.39 -41.43
CA GLY A 124 13.70 -10.46 -41.36
C GLY A 124 13.37 -8.98 -41.55
N THR A 125 12.15 -8.64 -41.98
CA THR A 125 11.72 -7.24 -42.04
C THR A 125 11.10 -6.76 -40.70
N ALA A 126 10.93 -5.45 -40.46
CA ALA A 126 10.44 -4.89 -39.19
C ALA A 126 8.92 -5.05 -38.95
N PRO A 127 8.45 -5.47 -37.74
CA PRO A 127 7.03 -5.73 -37.42
C PRO A 127 6.12 -4.57 -37.81
N ILE A 128 4.98 -4.90 -38.44
CA ILE A 128 3.96 -3.92 -38.79
C ILE A 128 3.35 -3.40 -37.50
N LYS A 129 3.41 -2.08 -37.30
CA LYS A 129 2.85 -1.44 -36.12
C LYS A 129 1.34 -1.29 -36.29
N THR A 130 0.61 -1.51 -35.20
CA THR A 130 -0.84 -1.28 -35.15
C THR A 130 -1.24 0.14 -35.55
N SER A 131 -0.40 1.14 -35.30
CA SER A 131 -0.63 2.53 -35.71
C SER A 131 -0.82 2.69 -37.22
N ASP A 132 -0.13 1.88 -38.01
CA ASP A 132 0.02 2.08 -39.44
C ASP A 132 -1.18 1.46 -40.18
N VAL A 133 -1.69 0.33 -39.66
CA VAL A 133 -2.84 -0.40 -40.22
C VAL A 133 -4.18 -0.05 -39.58
N SER A 134 -4.18 0.70 -38.47
CA SER A 134 -5.40 0.96 -37.68
C SER A 134 -6.53 1.61 -38.50
N LYS A 135 -6.20 2.44 -39.49
CA LYS A 135 -7.23 3.13 -40.31
C LYS A 135 -7.92 2.16 -41.26
N GLU A 136 -7.15 1.31 -41.92
CA GLU A 136 -7.65 0.28 -42.85
C GLU A 136 -8.48 -0.78 -42.12
N LEU A 137 -7.95 -1.27 -41.00
CA LEU A 137 -8.67 -2.21 -40.14
C LEU A 137 -9.94 -1.59 -39.55
N SER A 138 -9.97 -0.28 -39.29
CA SER A 138 -11.18 0.39 -38.79
C SER A 138 -12.26 0.45 -39.86
N ALA A 139 -11.90 0.66 -41.13
CA ALA A 139 -12.84 0.60 -42.23
C ALA A 139 -13.39 -0.83 -42.41
N LYS A 140 -12.52 -1.85 -42.35
CA LYS A 140 -12.91 -3.27 -42.39
C LYS A 140 -13.87 -3.63 -41.25
N TRP A 141 -13.58 -3.19 -40.03
CA TRP A 141 -14.44 -3.41 -38.87
C TRP A 141 -15.81 -2.78 -39.01
N LYS A 142 -15.87 -1.53 -39.49
CA LYS A 142 -17.15 -0.82 -39.70
C LYS A 142 -17.99 -1.45 -40.82
N ALA A 143 -17.37 -2.12 -41.78
CA ALA A 143 -18.07 -2.82 -42.85
C ALA A 143 -18.70 -4.14 -42.38
N MET A 144 -18.16 -4.78 -41.34
CA MET A 144 -18.72 -6.01 -40.77
C MET A 144 -19.99 -5.72 -39.97
N SER A 145 -20.96 -6.64 -40.03
CA SER A 145 -22.16 -6.57 -39.19
C SER A 145 -21.83 -6.81 -37.71
N ALA A 146 -22.72 -6.39 -36.81
CA ALA A 146 -22.50 -6.56 -35.37
C ALA A 146 -22.43 -8.04 -34.96
N GLU A 147 -23.12 -8.93 -35.67
CA GLU A 147 -23.12 -10.37 -35.42
C GLU A 147 -21.80 -11.00 -35.85
N GLU A 148 -21.31 -10.64 -37.03
CA GLU A 148 -19.99 -11.05 -37.55
C GLU A 148 -18.86 -10.58 -36.63
N GLN A 149 -18.93 -9.31 -36.18
CA GLN A 149 -17.97 -8.75 -35.23
C GLN A 149 -17.91 -9.56 -33.93
N ASN A 150 -19.05 -10.01 -33.41
CA ASN A 150 -19.11 -10.79 -32.18
C ASN A 150 -18.48 -12.18 -32.38
N GLN A 151 -18.93 -12.92 -33.40
CA GLN A 151 -18.43 -14.26 -33.69
C GLN A 151 -16.92 -14.25 -33.95
N TYR A 152 -16.43 -13.24 -34.68
CA TYR A 152 -15.01 -13.15 -35.02
C TYR A 152 -14.13 -12.78 -33.82
N THR A 153 -14.66 -12.03 -32.85
CA THR A 153 -13.89 -11.54 -31.68
C THR A 153 -14.09 -12.32 -30.41
N GLU A 154 -15.13 -13.14 -30.27
CA GLU A 154 -15.48 -13.84 -29.03
C GLU A 154 -14.31 -14.66 -28.48
N GLU A 155 -13.73 -15.55 -29.29
CA GLU A 155 -12.57 -16.38 -28.91
C GLU A 155 -11.31 -15.54 -28.58
N THR A 156 -11.14 -14.41 -29.27
CA THR A 156 -10.00 -13.52 -29.01
C THR A 156 -10.21 -12.71 -27.74
N VAL A 157 -11.44 -12.33 -27.43
CA VAL A 157 -11.81 -11.64 -26.20
C VAL A 157 -11.62 -12.58 -25.01
N THR A 158 -12.06 -13.84 -25.10
CA THR A 158 -11.87 -14.82 -24.02
C THR A 158 -10.39 -15.10 -23.79
N SER A 159 -9.61 -15.41 -24.83
CA SER A 159 -8.16 -15.65 -24.69
C SER A 159 -7.39 -14.43 -24.16
N LEU A 160 -7.74 -13.21 -24.59
CA LEU A 160 -7.13 -11.99 -24.04
C LEU A 160 -7.54 -11.74 -22.59
N GLN A 161 -8.75 -12.13 -22.20
CA GLN A 161 -9.23 -12.02 -20.83
C GLN A 161 -8.51 -13.03 -19.93
N GLU A 162 -8.39 -14.28 -20.35
CA GLU A 162 -7.59 -15.31 -19.66
C GLU A 162 -6.13 -14.90 -19.54
N ALA A 163 -5.53 -14.37 -20.61
CA ALA A 163 -4.16 -13.87 -20.57
C ALA A 163 -3.99 -12.68 -19.61
N ARG A 164 -5.01 -11.82 -19.48
CA ARG A 164 -5.01 -10.73 -18.48
C ARG A 164 -5.09 -11.26 -17.06
N GLU A 165 -5.96 -12.23 -16.81
CA GLU A 165 -6.11 -12.88 -15.51
C GLU A 165 -4.85 -13.64 -15.12
N ALA A 166 -4.25 -14.36 -16.06
CA ALA A 166 -2.96 -15.01 -15.89
C ALA A 166 -1.83 -14.00 -15.63
N LYS A 167 -1.88 -12.80 -16.22
CA LYS A 167 -0.91 -11.73 -15.92
C LYS A 167 -1.14 -11.08 -14.55
N GLU A 168 -2.38 -11.09 -14.06
CA GLU A 168 -2.74 -10.52 -12.76
C GLU A 168 -2.34 -11.45 -11.61
N ALA A 169 -2.64 -12.73 -11.73
CA ALA A 169 -2.33 -13.73 -10.71
C ALA A 169 -0.97 -14.42 -10.93
N GLY A 170 -0.43 -14.35 -12.14
CA GLY A 170 0.79 -15.04 -12.52
C GLY A 170 2.02 -14.45 -11.87
N GLN A 171 2.89 -15.33 -11.39
CA GLN A 171 4.22 -14.92 -10.97
C GLN A 171 5.01 -14.40 -12.17
N HIS A 172 5.58 -13.20 -12.06
CA HIS A 172 6.47 -12.69 -13.08
C HIS A 172 7.68 -13.60 -13.24
N ASN A 173 7.89 -14.14 -14.44
CA ASN A 173 9.06 -14.97 -14.76
C ASN A 173 10.36 -14.15 -14.73
N CYS A 174 10.28 -12.83 -14.92
CA CYS A 174 11.42 -11.92 -14.90
C CYS A 174 11.50 -11.19 -13.54
N GLN A 175 12.60 -11.37 -12.82
CA GLN A 175 12.83 -10.73 -11.50
C GLN A 175 12.74 -9.20 -11.55
N VAL A 176 13.18 -8.58 -12.65
CA VAL A 176 13.10 -7.12 -12.84
C VAL A 176 11.64 -6.66 -12.98
N ALA A 177 10.81 -7.43 -13.69
CA ALA A 177 9.38 -7.14 -13.80
C ALA A 177 8.70 -7.27 -12.43
N ALA A 178 9.01 -8.33 -11.68
CA ALA A 178 8.51 -8.52 -10.31
C ALA A 178 8.93 -7.37 -9.36
N PHE A 179 10.16 -6.89 -9.49
CA PHE A 179 10.68 -5.75 -8.71
C PHE A 179 9.89 -4.47 -8.99
N ASN A 180 9.75 -4.10 -10.26
CA ASN A 180 9.05 -2.88 -10.67
C ASN A 180 7.56 -2.94 -10.28
N ASP A 181 6.94 -4.10 -10.45
CA ASP A 181 5.54 -4.32 -10.08
C ASP A 181 5.34 -4.21 -8.56
N ALA A 182 6.15 -4.90 -7.76
CA ALA A 182 6.10 -4.80 -6.30
C ALA A 182 6.28 -3.34 -5.82
N ARG A 183 7.24 -2.61 -6.40
CA ARG A 183 7.46 -1.19 -6.07
C ARG A 183 6.25 -0.31 -6.42
N ALA A 184 5.65 -0.51 -7.60
CA ALA A 184 4.50 0.25 -8.03
C ALA A 184 3.27 0.00 -7.14
N VAL A 185 3.01 -1.28 -6.82
CA VAL A 185 1.90 -1.70 -5.96
C VAL A 185 2.09 -1.20 -4.52
N VAL A 186 3.27 -1.40 -3.93
CA VAL A 186 3.58 -0.90 -2.58
C VAL A 186 3.44 0.62 -2.52
N GLY A 187 3.95 1.35 -3.52
CA GLY A 187 3.78 2.80 -3.60
C GLY A 187 2.33 3.26 -3.78
N HIS A 188 1.50 2.46 -4.45
CA HIS A 188 0.05 2.71 -4.51
C HIS A 188 -0.61 2.50 -3.13
N ILE A 189 -0.34 1.37 -2.46
CA ILE A 189 -0.87 1.08 -1.12
C ILE A 189 -0.45 2.17 -0.12
N GLN A 190 0.81 2.62 -0.16
CA GLN A 190 1.30 3.70 0.69
C GLN A 190 0.46 4.97 0.53
N ARG A 191 0.16 5.39 -0.70
CA ARG A 191 -0.67 6.58 -0.97
C ARG A 191 -2.08 6.43 -0.40
N GLU A 192 -2.70 5.27 -0.60
CA GLU A 192 -4.03 5.00 -0.04
C GLU A 192 -4.02 5.01 1.49
N ILE A 193 -3.00 4.44 2.12
CA ILE A 193 -2.83 4.49 3.57
C ILE A 193 -2.71 5.94 4.07
N VAL A 194 -1.90 6.77 3.41
CA VAL A 194 -1.78 8.21 3.75
C VAL A 194 -3.13 8.91 3.62
N ASN A 195 -3.86 8.66 2.53
CA ASN A 195 -5.18 9.24 2.30
C ASN A 195 -6.20 8.82 3.38
N VAL A 196 -6.14 7.58 3.87
CA VAL A 196 -7.01 7.12 4.95
C VAL A 196 -6.59 7.75 6.28
N ASN A 197 -5.30 7.76 6.60
CA ASN A 197 -4.76 8.39 7.81
C ASN A 197 -5.18 9.86 7.91
N GLN A 198 -5.06 10.63 6.83
CA GLN A 198 -5.46 12.04 6.80
C GLN A 198 -6.97 12.23 7.02
N ARG A 199 -7.81 11.33 6.51
CA ARG A 199 -9.28 11.44 6.63
C ARG A 199 -9.83 10.97 7.96
N THR A 200 -9.22 9.95 8.57
CA THR A 200 -9.78 9.27 9.75
C THR A 200 -8.93 9.41 11.01
N GLY A 201 -7.68 9.87 10.89
CA GLY A 201 -6.71 9.87 11.97
C GLY A 201 -6.23 8.47 12.39
N MET A 202 -6.54 7.43 11.62
CA MET A 202 -6.09 6.08 11.90
C MET A 202 -4.60 5.94 11.60
N GLU A 203 -3.86 5.33 12.52
CA GLU A 203 -2.43 5.05 12.36
C GLU A 203 -2.20 3.70 11.70
N PHE A 204 -1.27 3.65 10.75
CA PHE A 204 -0.97 2.46 9.96
C PHE A 204 0.54 2.18 9.93
N MET A 205 0.86 0.89 9.83
CA MET A 205 2.19 0.39 9.58
C MET A 205 2.11 -0.66 8.47
N LEU A 206 2.94 -0.50 7.45
CA LEU A 206 3.06 -1.42 6.32
C LEU A 206 4.49 -1.97 6.28
N LEU A 207 4.59 -3.30 6.35
CA LEU A 207 5.85 -4.02 6.22
C LEU A 207 5.75 -4.93 4.99
N ALA A 208 6.75 -4.89 4.12
CA ALA A 208 6.87 -5.83 3.01
C ALA A 208 8.29 -6.39 2.96
N VAL A 209 8.38 -7.72 2.91
CA VAL A 209 9.64 -8.47 2.90
C VAL A 209 9.63 -9.45 1.74
N ARG A 210 10.80 -9.72 1.16
CA ARG A 210 10.95 -10.76 0.13
C ARG A 210 10.92 -12.14 0.75
N LYS A 211 10.43 -13.11 -0.01
CA LYS A 211 10.42 -14.53 0.37
C LYS A 211 11.65 -15.28 -0.15
N ASP A 212 12.21 -14.84 -1.27
CA ASP A 212 13.35 -15.48 -1.92
C ASP A 212 14.52 -14.50 -2.02
N ILE A 213 15.74 -14.99 -1.77
CA ILE A 213 17.01 -14.25 -1.89
C ILE A 213 17.19 -13.70 -3.31
N LYS A 214 16.65 -14.39 -4.31
CA LYS A 214 16.73 -13.96 -5.72
C LYS A 214 15.93 -12.68 -6.01
N GLN A 215 15.04 -12.26 -5.11
CA GLN A 215 14.27 -11.04 -5.31
C GLN A 215 15.13 -9.81 -4.96
N PHE A 216 15.18 -8.85 -5.89
CA PHE A 216 15.95 -7.60 -5.73
C PHE A 216 15.32 -6.61 -4.72
N ASN A 217 14.08 -6.84 -4.28
CA ASN A 217 13.39 -5.95 -3.36
C ASN A 217 14.07 -5.99 -1.98
N ALA A 218 14.57 -4.84 -1.53
CA ALA A 218 14.92 -4.66 -0.12
C ALA A 218 13.64 -4.65 0.74
N PRO A 219 13.73 -5.03 2.02
CA PRO A 219 12.61 -4.87 2.92
C PRO A 219 12.11 -3.43 2.95
N TYR A 220 10.79 -3.29 2.88
CA TYR A 220 10.13 -2.02 2.84
C TYR A 220 9.35 -1.80 4.13
N VAL A 221 9.52 -0.63 4.71
CA VAL A 221 8.87 -0.20 5.95
C VAL A 221 8.24 1.16 5.71
N PHE A 222 6.94 1.25 5.94
CA PHE A 222 6.22 2.50 5.96
C PHE A 222 5.38 2.59 7.24
N ARG A 223 5.33 3.78 7.83
CA ARG A 223 4.58 4.07 9.04
C ARG A 223 4.07 5.50 8.99
N THR A 224 2.88 5.73 9.51
CA THR A 224 2.26 7.06 9.55
C THR A 224 2.74 7.91 10.74
N SER A 225 3.25 7.28 11.80
CA SER A 225 3.69 7.95 13.03
C SER A 225 5.01 7.38 13.58
N ASP A 226 5.81 8.23 14.23
CA ASP A 226 7.04 7.84 14.96
C ASP A 226 6.75 7.08 16.26
N LEU A 227 5.50 7.07 16.72
CA LEU A 227 5.09 6.32 17.89
C LEU A 227 5.28 4.81 17.71
N PHE A 228 5.23 4.31 16.47
CA PHE A 228 5.54 2.90 16.19
C PHE A 228 6.98 2.56 16.58
N ASP A 229 7.96 3.38 16.22
CA ASP A 229 9.36 3.11 16.55
C ASP A 229 9.57 3.10 18.07
N SER A 230 8.98 4.06 18.76
CA SER A 230 9.03 4.12 20.23
C SER A 230 8.35 2.90 20.87
N PHE A 231 7.19 2.48 20.34
CA PHE A 231 6.45 1.32 20.83
C PHE A 231 7.28 0.04 20.67
N PHE A 232 7.79 -0.23 19.47
CA PHE A 232 8.59 -1.42 19.20
C PHE A 232 9.90 -1.41 19.97
N HIS A 233 10.63 -0.29 19.99
CA HIS A 233 11.86 -0.17 20.77
C HIS A 233 11.62 -0.44 22.26
N ASN A 234 10.56 0.12 22.83
CA ASN A 234 10.26 -0.07 24.26
C ASN A 234 9.86 -1.50 24.58
N THR A 235 9.08 -2.14 23.70
CA THR A 235 8.47 -3.46 23.92
C THR A 235 9.42 -4.61 23.61
N THR A 236 10.10 -4.56 22.46
CA THR A 236 10.92 -5.67 21.95
C THR A 236 12.42 -5.42 22.11
N LYS A 237 12.82 -4.17 22.41
CA LYS A 237 14.23 -3.71 22.39
C LYS A 237 14.86 -3.72 21.00
N PHE A 238 14.06 -3.83 19.95
CA PHE A 238 14.50 -3.74 18.56
C PHE A 238 13.94 -2.49 17.90
N THR A 239 14.72 -1.91 16.98
CA THR A 239 14.16 -0.92 16.06
C THR A 239 13.21 -1.60 15.08
N LEU A 240 12.32 -0.83 14.45
CA LEU A 240 11.40 -1.38 13.45
C LEU A 240 12.16 -1.96 12.25
N ALA A 241 13.27 -1.34 11.86
CA ALA A 241 14.16 -1.84 10.82
C ALA A 241 14.78 -3.21 11.19
N ASP A 242 15.28 -3.36 12.42
CA ASP A 242 15.82 -4.65 12.89
C ASP A 242 14.75 -5.75 12.89
N LEU A 243 13.52 -5.39 13.29
CA LEU A 243 12.40 -6.33 13.30
C LEU A 243 12.07 -6.80 11.89
N VAL A 244 12.04 -5.88 10.93
CA VAL A 244 11.72 -6.18 9.53
C VAL A 244 12.84 -7.02 8.88
N LEU A 245 14.10 -6.74 9.18
CA LEU A 245 15.22 -7.58 8.75
C LEU A 245 15.13 -9.00 9.33
N LYS A 246 14.80 -9.14 10.62
CA LYS A 246 14.59 -10.46 11.23
C LYS A 246 13.40 -11.20 10.61
N LEU A 247 12.33 -10.47 10.30
CA LEU A 247 11.16 -11.01 9.62
C LEU A 247 11.55 -11.50 8.22
N GLU A 248 12.31 -10.72 7.46
CA GLU A 248 12.84 -11.14 6.16
C GLU A 248 13.71 -12.40 6.28
N CYS A 249 14.65 -12.42 7.22
CA CYS A 249 15.49 -13.60 7.49
C CYS A 249 14.63 -14.84 7.82
N PHE A 250 13.52 -14.66 8.55
CA PHE A 250 12.57 -15.73 8.82
C PHE A 250 11.89 -16.23 7.55
N PHE A 251 11.44 -15.34 6.66
CA PHE A 251 10.78 -15.75 5.42
C PHE A 251 11.74 -16.45 4.45
N ILE A 252 13.01 -16.07 4.44
CA ILE A 252 14.04 -16.67 3.59
C ILE A 252 14.52 -18.02 4.16
N GLY A 253 14.78 -18.08 5.47
CA GLY A 253 15.52 -19.19 6.10
C GLY A 253 14.77 -19.92 7.22
N GLY A 254 13.51 -19.60 7.47
CA GLY A 254 12.73 -20.15 8.57
C GLY A 254 13.26 -19.76 9.96
N ILE A 255 12.94 -20.58 10.96
CA ILE A 255 13.40 -20.39 12.35
C ILE A 255 14.94 -20.42 12.43
N ASP A 256 15.59 -21.24 11.61
CA ASP A 256 17.05 -21.34 11.55
C ASP A 256 17.70 -20.04 11.08
N GLY A 257 17.04 -19.34 10.14
CA GLY A 257 17.48 -18.01 9.67
C GLY A 257 17.44 -16.91 10.73
N VAL A 258 16.60 -17.06 11.77
CA VAL A 258 16.46 -16.07 12.86
C VAL A 258 17.27 -16.43 14.10
N SER A 259 17.34 -17.73 14.43
CA SER A 259 17.88 -18.21 15.71
C SER A 259 19.40 -18.41 15.68
N GLN A 260 19.98 -18.70 14.51
CA GLN A 260 21.42 -18.96 14.43
C GLN A 260 22.19 -17.66 14.30
N ASN A 261 22.83 -17.27 15.40
CA ASN A 261 23.83 -16.24 15.37
C ASN A 261 24.97 -16.69 14.42
N TYR A 262 25.52 -15.79 13.59
CA TYR A 262 26.56 -16.14 12.59
C TYR A 262 27.69 -16.98 13.21
N ILE A 263 28.06 -16.66 14.45
CA ILE A 263 29.06 -17.37 15.25
C ILE A 263 28.66 -18.82 15.50
N GLN A 264 27.42 -19.12 15.85
CA GLN A 264 26.96 -20.49 16.10
C GLN A 264 26.97 -21.33 14.83
N ARG A 265 26.57 -20.74 13.69
CA ARG A 265 26.62 -21.41 12.39
C ARG A 265 28.07 -21.70 11.98
N LEU A 266 28.98 -20.75 12.21
CA LEU A 266 30.40 -20.92 11.95
C LEU A 266 31.01 -22.02 12.83
N VAL A 267 30.66 -22.05 14.12
CA VAL A 267 31.10 -23.11 15.06
C VAL A 267 30.58 -24.49 14.62
N GLN A 268 29.30 -24.60 14.21
CA GLN A 268 28.73 -25.85 13.70
C GLN A 268 29.37 -26.30 12.38
N LEU A 269 29.70 -25.38 11.48
CA LEU A 269 30.42 -25.70 10.25
C LEU A 269 31.83 -26.21 10.56
N LYS A 270 32.56 -25.51 11.45
CA LYS A 270 33.89 -25.96 11.90
C LYS A 270 33.85 -27.35 12.54
N SER A 271 32.86 -27.63 13.40
CA SER A 271 32.73 -28.94 14.04
C SER A 271 32.40 -30.05 13.02
N ARG A 272 31.51 -29.79 12.06
CA ARG A 272 31.22 -30.74 10.97
C ARG A 272 32.43 -31.01 10.09
N THR A 273 33.17 -29.97 9.69
CA THR A 273 34.38 -30.13 8.89
C THR A 273 35.44 -30.95 9.64
N ALA A 274 35.64 -30.67 10.94
CA ALA A 274 36.57 -31.44 11.77
C ALA A 274 36.16 -32.92 11.88
N ALA A 275 34.87 -33.23 12.02
CA ALA A 275 34.37 -34.61 12.04
C ALA A 275 34.66 -35.33 10.71
N ILE A 276 34.37 -34.69 9.57
CA ILE A 276 34.65 -35.27 8.24
C ILE A 276 36.16 -35.51 8.03
N ILE A 277 37.01 -34.60 8.48
CA ILE A 277 38.48 -34.77 8.41
C ILE A 277 38.90 -35.99 9.24
N LYS A 278 38.37 -36.12 10.46
CA LYS A 278 38.68 -37.24 11.36
C LYS A 278 38.16 -38.58 10.85
N ASP A 279 37.03 -38.60 10.14
CA ASP A 279 36.48 -39.83 9.57
C ASP A 279 37.26 -40.29 8.31
N LYS A 280 37.99 -39.39 7.65
CA LYS A 280 38.71 -39.66 6.40
C LYS A 280 40.22 -39.86 6.55
N LEU A 281 40.79 -39.49 7.70
CA LEU A 281 42.21 -39.66 8.04
C LEU A 281 42.36 -40.71 9.15
#